data_AF-A0A959H6R1-F1
#
_entry.id   AF-A0A959H6R1-F1
#
_cell.length_a   1.000
_cell.length_b   1.000
_cell.length_c   1.000
_cell.angle_alpha   90.00
_cell.angle_beta   90.00
_cell.angle_gamma   90.00
#
_symmetry.space_group_name_H-M   'P 1'
#
loop_
_entity.id
_entity.type
_entity.pdbx_description
1 polymer ?
#
loop_
_entity_poly.entity_id
_entity_poly.type
_entity_poly.pdbx_seq_one_letter_code
_entity_poly.pdbx_strand_id
1 'polypeptide(L)'
;MQLAGEWNGRQLPVGESAEWAMQKLEISREEYRRLARQFNPACFDAEAWAQLAQDAGMKYLAVTAKHHDGFALYHSEVSGYNTIHFSLYYYVLFFILCFCQHIVMFHPNNYSLLSGRPC
;
A
#
# COMPACT_ATOMS: atom_id res chain seq x y z
N MET A 1 6.26 -2.24 -19.74
CA MET A 1 6.29 -2.41 -18.27
C MET A 1 5.03 -1.76 -17.73
N GLN A 2 4.10 -2.53 -17.16
CA GLN A 2 2.96 -2.02 -16.42
C GLN A 2 2.46 -3.13 -15.48
N LEU A 3 1.86 -2.76 -14.34
CA LEU A 3 1.08 -3.63 -13.44
C LEU A 3 -0.31 -3.00 -13.25
N ALA A 4 -1.22 -3.73 -12.61
CA ALA A 4 -2.70 -3.72 -12.75
C ALA A 4 -3.20 -4.94 -13.53
N GLY A 5 -2.57 -6.10 -13.30
CA GLY A 5 -2.93 -7.37 -13.93
C GLY A 5 -2.13 -7.74 -15.17
N GLU A 6 -1.25 -6.88 -15.67
CA GLU A 6 -0.38 -7.18 -16.81
C GLU A 6 1.09 -7.33 -16.38
N TRP A 7 1.87 -8.14 -17.10
CA TRP A 7 3.34 -8.14 -17.05
C TRP A 7 3.93 -8.55 -18.40
N ASN A 8 4.67 -7.64 -19.05
CA ASN A 8 5.34 -7.88 -20.34
C ASN A 8 4.40 -8.50 -21.40
N GLY A 9 3.19 -7.95 -21.55
CA GLY A 9 2.17 -8.44 -22.47
C GLY A 9 1.43 -9.70 -22.02
N ARG A 10 1.80 -10.29 -20.86
CA ARG A 10 1.02 -11.37 -20.22
C ARG A 10 -0.01 -10.76 -19.30
N GLN A 11 -1.28 -11.06 -19.52
CA GLN A 11 -2.38 -10.62 -18.66
C GLN A 11 -2.72 -11.72 -17.64
N LEU A 12 -3.17 -11.31 -16.46
CA LEU A 12 -3.83 -12.21 -15.53
C LEU A 12 -5.12 -12.75 -16.16
N PRO A 13 -5.47 -14.01 -15.90
CA PRO A 13 -6.77 -14.54 -16.25
C PRO A 13 -7.91 -13.68 -15.69
N VAL A 14 -9.01 -13.60 -16.42
CA VAL A 14 -10.21 -12.90 -15.96
C VAL A 14 -10.68 -13.51 -14.63
N GLY A 15 -10.89 -12.65 -13.64
CA GLY A 15 -11.31 -13.05 -12.30
C GLY A 15 -10.17 -13.28 -11.30
N GLU A 16 -8.91 -13.20 -11.73
CA GLU A 16 -7.76 -13.21 -10.83
C GLU A 16 -7.44 -11.80 -10.32
N SER A 17 -7.04 -11.74 -9.06
CA SER A 17 -6.81 -10.46 -8.39
C SER A 17 -5.41 -9.90 -8.70
N ALA A 18 -5.35 -8.63 -9.11
CA ALA A 18 -4.13 -7.98 -9.59
C ALA A 18 -3.00 -7.92 -8.54
N GLU A 19 -3.32 -7.94 -7.25
CA GLU A 19 -2.36 -7.94 -6.15
C GLU A 19 -1.53 -9.22 -6.08
N TRP A 20 -1.95 -10.31 -6.73
CA TRP A 20 -1.22 -11.57 -6.83
C TRP A 20 -0.38 -11.70 -8.11
N ALA A 21 -0.27 -10.63 -8.92
CA ALA A 21 0.44 -10.65 -10.20
C ALA A 21 1.88 -11.17 -10.10
N MET A 22 2.59 -10.86 -9.00
CA MET A 22 3.95 -11.36 -8.77
C MET A 22 4.00 -12.89 -8.79
N GLN A 23 3.08 -13.56 -8.09
CA GLN A 23 3.02 -15.01 -8.03
C GLN A 23 2.46 -15.60 -9.33
N LYS A 24 1.35 -15.05 -9.80
CA LYS A 24 0.56 -15.63 -10.91
C LYS A 24 1.23 -15.45 -12.28
N LEU A 25 1.97 -14.37 -12.46
CA LEU A 25 2.76 -14.11 -13.67
C LEU A 25 4.23 -14.51 -13.48
N GLU A 26 4.55 -15.20 -12.39
CA GLU A 26 5.88 -15.74 -12.07
C GLU A 26 6.99 -14.69 -12.23
N ILE A 27 6.73 -13.47 -11.74
CA ILE A 27 7.68 -12.35 -11.83
C ILE A 27 8.75 -12.57 -10.77
N SER A 28 10.03 -12.48 -11.15
CA SER A 28 11.09 -12.60 -10.16
C SER A 28 11.01 -11.48 -9.12
N ARG A 29 11.36 -11.79 -7.86
CA ARG A 29 11.34 -10.80 -6.77
C ARG A 29 12.21 -9.58 -7.09
N GLU A 30 13.32 -9.78 -7.78
CA GLU A 30 14.23 -8.70 -8.15
C GLU A 30 13.59 -7.75 -9.17
N GLU A 31 12.98 -8.30 -10.23
CA GLU A 31 12.27 -7.49 -11.24
C GLU A 31 11.08 -6.75 -10.63
N TYR A 32 10.30 -7.43 -9.79
CA TYR A 32 9.16 -6.82 -9.12
C TYR A 32 9.59 -5.67 -8.20
N ARG A 33 10.68 -5.84 -7.43
CA ARG A 33 11.24 -4.79 -6.56
C ARG A 33 11.71 -3.55 -7.33
N ARG A 34 12.13 -3.70 -8.58
CA ARG A 34 12.50 -2.53 -9.41
C ARG A 34 11.30 -1.63 -9.70
N LEU A 35 10.08 -2.18 -9.71
CA LEU A 35 8.84 -1.41 -9.90
C LEU A 35 8.55 -0.50 -8.72
N ALA A 36 8.95 -0.88 -7.50
CA ALA A 36 8.79 -0.03 -6.34
C ALA A 36 9.49 1.33 -6.50
N ARG A 37 10.57 1.42 -7.30
CA ARG A 37 11.23 2.70 -7.62
C ARG A 37 10.39 3.64 -8.49
N GLN A 38 9.37 3.11 -9.16
CA GLN A 38 8.43 3.88 -9.97
C GLN A 38 7.19 4.29 -9.16
N PHE A 39 7.08 3.83 -7.91
CA PHE A 39 5.97 4.20 -7.04
C PHE A 39 6.06 5.69 -6.72
N ASN A 40 5.23 6.47 -7.40
CA ASN A 40 5.12 7.91 -7.24
C ASN A 40 3.63 8.29 -7.30
N PRO A 41 2.92 8.27 -6.17
CA PRO A 41 1.52 8.62 -6.13
C PRO A 41 1.36 10.16 -6.09
N ALA A 42 1.70 10.84 -7.19
CA ALA A 42 1.76 12.30 -7.24
C ALA A 42 0.44 13.02 -6.93
N CYS A 43 -0.69 12.36 -7.19
CA CYS A 43 -2.04 12.89 -6.91
C CYS A 43 -2.63 12.33 -5.60
N PHE A 44 -1.83 11.68 -4.75
CA PHE A 44 -2.33 11.18 -3.48
C PHE A 44 -2.54 12.30 -2.49
N ASP A 45 -3.74 12.35 -1.93
CA ASP A 45 -4.17 13.31 -0.92
C ASP A 45 -4.90 12.55 0.20
N ALA A 46 -4.23 12.43 1.35
CA ALA A 46 -4.77 11.71 2.48
C ALA A 46 -5.97 12.41 3.12
N GLU A 47 -6.03 13.74 3.07
CA GLU A 47 -7.12 14.54 3.62
C GLU A 47 -8.37 14.34 2.77
N ALA A 48 -8.24 14.42 1.45
CA ALA A 48 -9.35 14.14 0.53
C ALA A 48 -9.92 12.72 0.72
N TRP A 49 -9.07 11.72 0.95
CA TRP A 49 -9.51 10.35 1.20
C TRP A 49 -10.20 10.19 2.56
N ALA A 50 -9.65 10.82 3.61
CA ALA A 50 -10.27 10.82 4.94
C ALA A 50 -11.62 11.54 4.95
N GLN A 51 -11.73 12.68 4.26
CA GLN A 51 -12.97 13.43 4.12
C GLN A 51 -14.03 12.61 3.36
N LEU A 52 -13.65 11.99 2.24
CA LEU A 52 -14.55 11.11 1.48
C LEU A 52 -15.08 9.96 2.34
N ALA A 53 -14.22 9.33 3.14
CA ALA A 53 -14.62 8.26 4.04
C ALA A 53 -15.61 8.74 5.12
N GLN A 54 -15.37 9.93 5.69
CA GLN A 54 -16.27 10.54 6.66
C GLN A 54 -17.63 10.90 6.05
N ASP A 55 -17.63 11.51 4.86
CA ASP A 55 -18.84 11.88 4.13
C ASP A 55 -19.67 10.65 3.74
N ALA A 56 -19.00 9.52 3.45
CA ALA A 56 -19.63 8.22 3.23
C ALA A 56 -20.13 7.54 4.53
N GLY A 57 -19.94 8.16 5.69
CA GLY A 57 -20.37 7.64 6.99
C GLY A 57 -19.49 6.52 7.55
N MET A 58 -18.32 6.27 6.97
CA MET A 58 -17.38 5.25 7.45
C MET A 58 -16.85 5.62 8.83
N LYS A 59 -16.66 4.61 9.69
CA LYS A 59 -16.18 4.79 11.08
C LYS A 59 -14.75 4.35 11.30
N TYR A 60 -14.16 3.66 10.32
CA TYR A 60 -12.79 3.21 10.34
C TYR A 60 -12.28 3.06 8.91
N LEU A 61 -10.96 3.17 8.74
CA LEU A 61 -10.27 2.82 7.52
C LEU A 61 -9.37 1.63 7.77
N ALA A 62 -9.48 0.61 6.93
CA ALA A 62 -8.56 -0.52 6.92
C ALA A 62 -7.55 -0.32 5.78
N VAL A 63 -6.26 -0.22 6.11
CA VAL A 63 -5.20 0.02 5.13
C VAL A 63 -4.20 -1.13 5.17
N THR A 64 -3.81 -1.60 3.98
CA THR A 64 -2.77 -2.63 3.85
C THR A 64 -1.41 -2.04 4.21
N ALA A 65 -0.89 -2.41 5.37
CA ALA A 65 0.42 -1.91 5.83
C ALA A 65 1.58 -2.47 5.01
N LYS A 66 1.45 -3.76 4.69
CA LYS A 66 2.36 -4.53 3.86
C LYS A 66 1.61 -5.74 3.32
N HIS A 67 1.76 -6.04 2.05
CA HIS A 67 1.13 -7.20 1.43
C HIS A 67 2.08 -8.40 1.35
N HIS A 68 1.67 -9.47 0.66
CA HIS A 68 2.49 -10.67 0.49
C HIS A 68 3.70 -10.45 -0.46
N ASP A 69 3.69 -9.37 -1.25
CA ASP A 69 4.84 -8.92 -2.03
C ASP A 69 5.99 -8.36 -1.16
N GLY A 70 5.66 -8.00 0.09
CA GLY A 70 6.59 -7.53 1.10
C GLY A 70 6.88 -6.04 1.07
N PHE A 71 6.23 -5.25 0.20
CA PHE A 71 6.46 -3.79 0.16
C PHE A 71 5.73 -3.10 1.31
N ALA A 72 6.47 -2.42 2.18
CA ALA A 72 5.89 -1.73 3.33
C ALA A 72 5.54 -0.27 2.98
N LEU A 73 4.31 0.14 3.30
CA LEU A 73 3.85 1.53 3.11
C LEU A 73 4.24 2.49 4.26
N TYR A 74 5.04 2.00 5.22
CA TYR A 74 5.50 2.71 6.41
C TYR A 74 7.03 2.63 6.53
N HIS A 75 7.63 3.45 7.40
CA HIS A 75 9.06 3.36 7.69
C HIS A 75 9.38 2.07 8.43
N SER A 76 9.98 1.11 7.75
CA SER A 76 10.46 -0.10 8.39
C SER A 76 11.93 0.04 8.77
N GLU A 77 12.26 -0.14 10.05
CA GLU A 77 13.65 -0.16 10.54
C GLU A 77 14.38 -1.48 10.21
N VAL A 78 13.63 -2.54 9.88
CA VAL A 78 14.18 -3.90 9.66
C VAL A 78 14.38 -4.24 8.19
N SER A 79 13.72 -3.53 7.27
CA SER A 79 13.83 -3.79 5.83
C SER A 79 13.78 -2.51 5.02
N GLY A 80 14.75 -2.33 4.13
CA GLY A 80 14.76 -1.21 3.19
C GLY A 80 13.71 -1.29 2.09
N TYR A 81 12.94 -2.38 1.96
CA TYR A 81 11.90 -2.49 0.93
C TYR A 81 10.59 -1.83 1.37
N ASN A 82 10.62 -0.50 1.44
CA ASN A 82 9.53 0.33 1.93
C ASN A 82 9.45 1.67 1.18
N THR A 83 8.37 2.42 1.42
CA THR A 83 8.09 3.69 0.74
C THR A 83 9.18 4.74 0.90
N ILE A 84 9.88 4.82 2.03
CA ILE A 84 10.89 5.85 2.28
C ILE A 84 12.16 5.64 1.46
N HIS A 85 12.56 4.38 1.29
CA HIS A 85 13.77 4.06 0.52
C HIS A 85 13.53 3.99 -0.99
N PHE A 86 12.27 3.83 -1.42
CA PHE A 86 11.92 3.59 -2.82
C PHE A 86 11.06 4.70 -3.46
N SER A 87 10.50 5.64 -2.68
CA SER A 87 9.67 6.74 -3.16
C SER A 87 9.94 8.03 -2.39
N LEU A 88 9.80 9.17 -3.07
CA LEU A 88 9.90 10.51 -2.46
C LEU A 88 8.64 10.89 -1.65
N TYR A 89 7.60 10.05 -1.67
CA TYR A 89 6.35 10.30 -0.97
C TYR A 89 6.43 9.72 0.43
N TYR A 90 6.87 10.59 1.32
CA TYR A 90 7.00 10.34 2.73
C TYR A 90 5.64 9.94 3.33
N TYR A 91 5.60 8.73 3.87
CA TYR A 91 4.56 8.21 4.76
C TYR A 91 3.09 8.33 4.30
N VAL A 92 2.71 7.66 3.21
CA VAL A 92 1.30 7.40 2.86
C VAL A 92 0.48 6.93 4.08
N LEU A 93 1.03 6.01 4.88
CA LEU A 93 0.38 5.53 6.10
C LEU A 93 0.34 6.55 7.25
N PHE A 94 1.38 7.35 7.45
CA PHE A 94 1.38 8.35 8.53
C PHE A 94 0.33 9.42 8.27
N PHE A 95 0.19 9.87 7.02
CA PHE A 95 -0.82 10.85 6.66
C PHE A 95 -2.22 10.29 6.89
N ILE A 96 -2.49 9.06 6.45
CA ILE A 96 -3.79 8.42 6.72
C ILE A 96 -4.05 8.28 8.24
N LEU A 97 -3.03 7.87 9.01
CA LEU A 97 -3.10 7.76 10.49
C LEU A 97 -3.34 9.10 11.20
N CYS A 98 -2.82 10.20 10.67
CA CYS A 98 -2.98 11.53 11.27
C CYS A 98 -4.40 12.08 11.05
N PHE A 99 -5.03 11.77 9.91
CA PHE A 99 -6.37 12.29 9.57
C PHE A 99 -7.52 11.38 10.00
N CYS A 100 -7.26 10.11 10.33
CA CYS A 100 -8.29 9.17 10.75
C CYS A 100 -7.98 8.61 12.14
N GLN A 101 -8.80 8.99 13.13
CA GLN A 101 -8.60 8.57 14.52
C GLN A 101 -8.73 7.05 14.73
N HIS A 102 -9.33 6.30 13.80
CA HIS A 102 -9.61 4.87 13.91
C HIS A 102 -9.18 4.12 12.63
N ILE A 103 -7.93 3.66 12.57
CA ILE A 103 -7.40 2.85 11.47
C ILE A 103 -7.02 1.46 11.96
N VAL A 104 -7.36 0.45 11.15
CA VAL A 104 -6.93 -0.93 11.34
C VAL A 104 -5.87 -1.25 10.28
N MET A 105 -4.64 -1.49 10.71
CA MET A 105 -3.58 -1.95 9.79
C MET A 105 -3.59 -3.47 9.68
N PHE A 106 -3.65 -3.97 8.45
CA PHE A 106 -3.52 -5.40 8.17
C PHE A 106 -2.07 -5.73 7.79
N HIS A 107 -1.43 -6.56 8.61
CA HIS A 107 -0.26 -7.37 8.24
C HIS A 107 -0.70 -8.83 8.29
N PRO A 108 -0.34 -9.70 7.33
CA PRO A 108 -0.80 -11.10 7.28
C PRO A 108 -0.47 -11.97 8.52
N ASN A 109 0.27 -11.44 9.49
CA ASN A 109 0.66 -12.13 10.74
C ASN A 109 0.47 -11.26 12.00
N ASN A 110 -0.11 -10.06 11.92
CA ASN A 110 -0.33 -9.21 13.10
C ASN A 110 -1.42 -8.17 12.86
N TYR A 111 -2.40 -8.13 13.78
CA TYR A 111 -3.40 -7.07 13.86
C TYR A 111 -2.91 -6.08 14.91
N SER A 112 -2.57 -4.87 14.50
CA SER A 112 -2.25 -3.80 15.45
C SER A 112 -3.24 -2.66 15.23
N LEU A 113 -4.18 -2.53 16.16
CA LEU A 113 -4.97 -1.33 16.34
C LEU A 113 -4.03 -0.25 16.87
N LEU A 114 -3.59 0.65 16.00
CA LEU A 114 -2.97 1.90 16.43
C LEU A 114 -4.08 2.94 16.48
N SER A 115 -4.63 3.18 17.67
CA SER A 115 -5.45 4.37 17.89
C SER A 115 -4.53 5.59 17.74
N GLY A 116 -4.87 6.47 16.79
CA GLY A 116 -4.12 7.70 16.58
C GLY A 116 -4.12 8.53 17.87
N ARG A 117 -2.94 9.04 18.27
CA ARG A 117 -2.91 10.13 19.25
C ARG A 117 -3.48 11.38 18.57
N PRO A 118 -4.27 12.21 19.29
CA PRO A 118 -4.77 13.45 18.73
C PRO A 118 -3.57 14.33 18.32
N CYS A 119 -3.72 14.99 17.17
CA CYS A 119 -2.81 16.00 16.66
C CYS A 119 -2.67 17.17 17.65
#